data_AF-A0A7C8JLL3-F1
#
_entry.id   AF-A0A7C8JLL3-F1
#
_cell.length_a   1.000
_cell.length_b   1.000
_cell.length_c   1.000
_cell.angle_alpha   90.00
_cell.angle_beta   90.00
_cell.angle_gamma   90.00
#
_symmetry.space_group_name_H-M   'P 1'
#
loop_
_entity.id
_entity.type
_entity.pdbx_description
1 polymer ?
#
loop_
_entity_poly.entity_id
_entity_poly.type
_entity_poly.pdbx_seq_one_letter_code
_entity_poly.pdbx_strand_id
1 'polypeptide(L)'
;MLIQSAETITSQAQCVKSLADDAKSSVKLPITEVCSLREGIKKLTDITFNLQSTINALNEATERSVIIRLRSLGSQITPIVSKILSHFDEQIKDIVREVFDKTSDQDVLWKVAEECYNQVVSSSGKLNADDYFATLEEACLERPYDPDFESEEYYEHENRLVIDEDYATAFQKQTEHRSEALRKDRQSWPEFWIRVLNNSPAGPTLFYPPACFNTQSLNLDSTPQYLFRTFDGASSGQNNESVIASEASIIGPHESSRTDILRLGMHEATKLLYTHLTKRCFKSDNTGEKSDNLMSWTSSLLFAIQYAVWRHGIRKCDPFDIKICAVDTRHFPQGQFAQDIWLLEAYYATADRMGDPERKFFNFRLQNKCYYNGEYLSQGAVNHIGRSCVVSLGHLKQAGLFQLYPEFEDASGSGKWTKRVLGLRQNWSAEQCTTDQEIQLAFKVAYDCFTQFEPIDIASILLTFKNRKGPRLNPIKISDHFKKQWPKWADKPVEVCRYWIASEAVSYYNRLSDIRISRVLLQHHKTLREIFD
;
A
#
# COMPACT_ATOMS: atom_id res chain seq x y z
N MET A 1 26.70 -14.02 -28.26
CA MET A 1 27.06 -15.31 -27.63
C MET A 1 25.83 -16.22 -27.49
N LEU A 2 24.78 -15.83 -26.75
CA LEU A 2 23.54 -16.63 -26.58
C LEU A 2 22.81 -17.01 -27.89
N ILE A 3 22.69 -16.07 -28.84
CA ILE A 3 22.06 -16.34 -30.14
C ILE A 3 22.84 -17.39 -30.94
N GLN A 4 24.16 -17.27 -31.03
CA GLN A 4 25.03 -18.27 -31.68
C GLN A 4 24.99 -19.64 -30.98
N SER A 5 24.90 -19.67 -29.65
CA SER A 5 24.73 -20.92 -28.90
C SER A 5 23.37 -21.56 -29.16
N ALA A 6 22.29 -20.79 -29.24
CA ALA A 6 20.94 -21.26 -29.56
C ALA A 6 20.83 -21.78 -31.01
N GLU A 7 21.47 -21.12 -31.97
CA GLU A 7 21.57 -21.55 -33.36
C GLU A 7 22.35 -22.88 -33.49
N THR A 8 23.45 -23.01 -32.74
CA THR A 8 24.26 -24.24 -32.68
C THR A 8 23.46 -25.41 -32.09
N ILE A 9 22.69 -25.16 -31.02
CA ILE A 9 21.78 -26.15 -30.40
C ILE A 9 20.73 -26.61 -31.40
N THR A 10 20.10 -25.67 -32.10
CA THR A 10 19.04 -25.96 -33.08
C THR A 10 19.58 -26.83 -34.20
N SER A 11 20.77 -26.51 -34.72
CA SER A 11 21.44 -27.29 -35.77
C SER A 11 21.81 -28.70 -35.30
N GLN A 12 22.36 -28.87 -34.09
CA GLN A 12 22.73 -30.18 -33.57
C GLN A 12 21.53 -31.04 -33.16
N ALA A 13 20.48 -30.43 -32.59
CA ALA A 13 19.23 -31.12 -32.28
C ALA A 13 18.54 -31.63 -33.56
N GLN A 14 18.58 -30.86 -34.65
CA GLN A 14 18.11 -31.29 -35.97
C GLN A 14 18.92 -32.47 -36.52
N CYS A 15 20.24 -32.45 -36.35
CA CYS A 15 21.12 -33.55 -36.77
C CYS A 15 20.82 -34.86 -36.00
N VAL A 16 20.69 -34.79 -34.67
CA VAL A 16 20.32 -35.96 -33.84
C VAL A 16 18.92 -36.47 -34.17
N LYS A 17 17.97 -35.57 -34.47
CA LYS A 17 16.61 -35.94 -34.88
C LYS A 17 16.60 -36.69 -36.21
N SER A 18 17.34 -36.20 -37.22
CA SER A 18 17.48 -36.90 -38.51
C SER A 18 18.04 -38.31 -38.31
N LEU A 19 19.12 -38.46 -37.53
CA LEU A 19 19.73 -39.76 -37.23
C LEU A 19 18.78 -40.70 -36.46
N ALA A 20 17.95 -40.16 -35.57
CA ALA A 20 16.97 -40.94 -34.82
C ALA A 20 15.76 -41.37 -35.68
N ASP A 21 15.35 -40.55 -36.63
CA ASP A 21 14.26 -40.87 -37.56
C ASP A 21 14.71 -41.91 -38.61
N ASP A 22 15.94 -41.80 -39.10
CA ASP A 22 16.58 -42.81 -39.96
C ASP A 22 16.68 -44.17 -39.23
N ALA A 23 17.06 -44.14 -37.94
CA ALA A 23 17.14 -45.30 -37.08
C ALA A 23 15.79 -46.02 -36.83
N LYS A 24 14.67 -45.27 -36.77
CA LYS A 24 13.32 -45.85 -36.61
C LYS A 24 12.78 -46.54 -37.86
N SER A 25 13.30 -46.17 -39.03
CA SER A 25 12.89 -46.73 -40.33
C SER A 25 13.59 -48.05 -40.68
N SER A 26 14.65 -48.41 -39.96
CA SER A 26 15.49 -49.59 -40.22
C SER A 26 15.28 -50.72 -39.21
N VAL A 27 15.06 -51.94 -39.69
CA VAL A 27 14.81 -53.14 -38.85
C VAL A 27 16.09 -53.67 -38.17
N LYS A 28 17.29 -53.24 -38.59
CA LYS A 28 18.59 -53.54 -37.94
C LYS A 28 19.59 -52.40 -38.15
N LEU A 29 19.89 -51.64 -37.11
CA LEU A 29 20.91 -50.59 -37.12
C LEU A 29 22.34 -51.18 -37.09
N PRO A 30 23.25 -50.77 -37.99
CA PRO A 30 24.68 -51.03 -37.88
C PRO A 30 25.26 -50.45 -36.59
N ILE A 31 26.19 -51.16 -35.95
CA ILE A 31 26.88 -50.72 -34.71
C ILE A 31 27.53 -49.34 -34.88
N THR A 32 28.01 -49.02 -36.08
CA THR A 32 28.61 -47.71 -36.41
C THR A 32 27.62 -46.56 -36.26
N GLU A 33 26.37 -46.73 -36.72
CA GLU A 33 25.31 -45.72 -36.59
C GLU A 33 24.87 -45.58 -35.13
N VAL A 34 24.81 -46.69 -34.38
CA VAL A 34 24.56 -46.67 -32.93
C VAL A 34 25.66 -45.89 -32.17
N CYS A 35 26.93 -46.07 -32.54
CA CYS A 35 28.05 -45.31 -31.97
C CYS A 35 27.97 -43.82 -32.31
N SER A 36 27.67 -43.46 -33.56
CA SER A 36 27.48 -42.06 -33.98
C SER A 36 26.30 -41.39 -33.28
N LEU A 37 25.18 -42.10 -33.11
CA LEU A 37 24.02 -41.61 -32.35
C LEU A 37 24.37 -41.38 -30.87
N ARG A 38 25.11 -42.31 -30.25
CA ARG A 38 25.58 -42.18 -28.86
C ARG A 38 26.51 -40.98 -28.67
N GLU A 39 27.40 -40.73 -29.64
CA GLU A 39 28.27 -39.55 -29.62
C GLU A 39 27.48 -38.24 -29.78
N GLY A 40 26.47 -38.23 -30.67
CA GLY A 40 25.53 -37.12 -30.82
C GLY A 40 24.74 -36.81 -29.55
N ILE A 41 24.23 -37.85 -28.86
CA ILE A 41 23.54 -37.70 -27.57
C ILE A 41 24.48 -37.10 -26.50
N LYS A 42 25.76 -37.54 -26.46
CA LYS A 42 26.74 -36.99 -25.52
C LYS A 42 27.00 -35.50 -25.79
N LYS A 43 27.22 -35.12 -27.05
CA LYS A 43 27.40 -33.70 -27.44
C LYS A 43 26.20 -32.84 -27.06
N LEU A 44 24.98 -33.34 -27.31
CA LEU A 44 23.76 -32.64 -26.91
C LEU A 44 23.67 -32.45 -25.39
N THR A 45 24.02 -33.49 -24.62
CA THR A 45 24.04 -33.44 -23.14
C THR A 45 25.05 -32.40 -22.63
N ASP A 46 26.26 -32.38 -23.18
CA ASP A 46 27.31 -31.42 -22.81
C ASP A 46 26.89 -29.97 -23.14
N ILE A 47 26.21 -29.76 -24.27
CA ILE A 47 25.69 -28.45 -24.65
C ILE A 47 24.55 -28.01 -23.74
N THR A 48 23.61 -28.91 -23.41
CA THR A 48 22.54 -28.62 -22.45
C THR A 48 23.12 -28.22 -21.09
N PHE A 49 24.14 -28.93 -20.60
CA PHE A 49 24.84 -28.58 -19.37
C PHE A 49 25.49 -27.19 -19.43
N ASN A 50 26.21 -26.89 -20.51
CA ASN A 50 26.86 -25.58 -20.71
C ASN A 50 25.84 -24.44 -20.83
N LEU A 51 24.72 -24.67 -21.51
CA LEU A 51 23.63 -23.70 -21.61
C LEU A 51 23.03 -23.44 -20.23
N GLN A 52 22.74 -24.48 -19.46
CA GLN A 52 22.21 -24.33 -18.11
C GLN A 52 23.17 -23.55 -17.20
N SER A 53 24.47 -23.84 -17.28
CA SER A 53 25.51 -23.10 -16.56
C SER A 53 25.55 -21.62 -16.97
N THR A 54 25.44 -21.33 -18.27
CA THR A 54 25.42 -19.96 -18.81
C THR A 54 24.16 -19.20 -18.36
N ILE A 55 23.00 -19.86 -18.36
CA ILE A 55 21.74 -19.29 -17.88
C ILE A 55 21.86 -18.96 -16.39
N ASN A 56 22.39 -19.87 -15.58
CA ASN A 56 22.59 -19.65 -14.15
C ASN A 56 23.53 -18.46 -13.88
N ALA A 57 24.65 -18.37 -14.63
CA ALA A 57 25.59 -17.25 -14.50
C ALA A 57 24.97 -15.91 -14.93
N LEU A 58 24.12 -15.91 -15.94
CA LEU A 58 23.41 -14.70 -16.38
C LEU A 58 22.36 -14.25 -15.35
N ASN A 59 21.62 -15.20 -14.76
CA ASN A 59 20.66 -14.93 -13.70
C ASN A 59 21.37 -14.32 -12.48
N GLU A 60 22.49 -14.93 -12.04
CA GLU A 60 23.30 -14.41 -10.93
C GLU A 60 23.86 -13.01 -11.23
N ALA A 61 24.36 -12.77 -12.44
CA ALA A 61 24.83 -11.45 -12.85
C ALA A 61 23.70 -10.40 -12.87
N THR A 62 22.50 -10.80 -13.28
CA THR A 62 21.31 -9.95 -13.31
C THR A 62 20.86 -9.59 -11.90
N GLU A 63 20.77 -10.58 -11.00
CA GLU A 63 20.46 -10.39 -9.58
C GLU A 63 21.44 -9.41 -8.92
N ARG A 64 22.75 -9.63 -9.13
CA ARG A 64 23.79 -8.74 -8.61
C ARG A 64 23.67 -7.32 -9.15
N SER A 65 23.37 -7.16 -10.43
CA SER A 65 23.17 -5.84 -11.06
C SER A 65 22.00 -5.09 -10.43
N VAL A 66 20.87 -5.77 -10.18
CA VAL A 66 19.71 -5.20 -9.48
C VAL A 66 20.08 -4.78 -8.06
N ILE A 67 20.73 -5.65 -7.29
CA ILE A 67 21.14 -5.36 -5.91
C ILE A 67 22.09 -4.16 -5.86
N ILE A 68 23.06 -4.07 -6.77
CA ILE A 68 23.99 -2.93 -6.86
C ILE A 68 23.22 -1.63 -7.10
N ARG A 69 22.23 -1.64 -8.00
CA ARG A 69 21.37 -0.47 -8.26
C ARG A 69 20.52 -0.11 -7.06
N LEU A 70 19.91 -1.08 -6.37
CA LEU A 70 19.13 -0.81 -5.16
C LEU A 70 20.01 -0.17 -4.07
N ARG A 71 21.23 -0.68 -3.88
CA ARG A 71 22.20 -0.10 -2.94
C ARG A 71 22.57 1.35 -3.29
N SER A 72 22.76 1.68 -4.57
CA SER A 72 23.08 3.05 -4.98
C SER A 72 21.91 4.03 -4.76
N LEU A 73 20.67 3.55 -4.93
CA LEU A 73 19.46 4.35 -4.69
C LEU A 73 19.21 4.66 -3.21
N GLY A 74 19.68 3.82 -2.28
CA GLY A 74 19.49 4.06 -0.85
C GLY A 74 20.20 5.30 -0.34
N SER A 75 21.35 5.67 -0.92
CA SER A 75 22.26 6.76 -0.52
C SER A 75 22.72 6.71 0.95
N GLN A 76 23.97 7.06 1.23
CA GLN A 76 24.52 7.12 2.62
C GLN A 76 24.29 5.83 3.43
N ILE A 77 24.73 4.69 2.89
CA ILE A 77 24.68 3.41 3.60
C ILE A 77 25.48 3.52 4.89
N THR A 78 24.79 3.44 6.02
CA THR A 78 25.45 3.39 7.33
C THR A 78 26.20 2.06 7.48
N PRO A 79 27.26 1.99 8.30
CA PRO A 79 27.98 0.74 8.52
C PRO A 79 27.07 -0.41 8.98
N ILE A 80 26.03 -0.09 9.76
CA ILE A 80 25.04 -1.07 10.22
C ILE A 80 24.16 -1.59 9.07
N VAL A 81 23.62 -0.71 8.21
CA VAL A 81 22.83 -1.11 7.04
C VAL A 81 23.67 -1.95 6.08
N SER A 82 24.96 -1.64 5.92
CA SER A 82 25.85 -2.48 5.10
C SER A 82 25.98 -3.91 5.66
N LYS A 83 26.05 -4.08 6.98
CA LYS A 83 26.10 -5.40 7.62
C LYS A 83 24.78 -6.15 7.46
N ILE A 84 23.66 -5.46 7.65
CA ILE A 84 22.31 -6.02 7.47
C ILE A 84 22.11 -6.47 6.00
N LEU A 85 22.52 -5.66 5.03
CA LEU A 85 22.49 -6.01 3.60
C LEU A 85 23.31 -7.25 3.27
N SER A 86 24.46 -7.44 3.93
CA SER A 86 25.28 -8.64 3.76
C SER A 86 24.67 -9.87 4.44
N HIS A 87 24.02 -9.69 5.58
CA HIS A 87 23.31 -10.78 6.28
C HIS A 87 22.14 -11.31 5.44
N PHE A 88 21.39 -10.43 4.77
CA PHE A 88 20.22 -10.79 3.96
C PHE A 88 20.49 -10.95 2.46
N ASP A 89 21.73 -11.13 2.02
CA ASP A 89 22.09 -11.10 0.58
C ASP A 89 21.35 -12.18 -0.23
N GLU A 90 21.21 -13.40 0.30
CA GLU A 90 20.48 -14.49 -0.37
C GLU A 90 18.96 -14.27 -0.38
N GLN A 91 18.40 -13.81 0.74
CA GLN A 91 16.96 -13.50 0.84
C GLN A 91 16.56 -12.38 -0.13
N ILE A 92 17.43 -11.38 -0.31
CA ILE A 92 17.21 -10.32 -1.31
C ILE A 92 17.30 -10.90 -2.74
N LYS A 93 18.24 -11.81 -3.03
CA LYS A 93 18.29 -12.49 -4.34
C LYS A 93 17.02 -13.29 -4.62
N ASP A 94 16.49 -13.99 -3.62
CA ASP A 94 15.24 -14.73 -3.77
C ASP A 94 14.07 -13.81 -4.11
N ILE A 95 13.96 -12.65 -3.44
CA ILE A 95 12.96 -11.64 -3.77
C ILE A 95 13.14 -11.13 -5.20
N VAL A 96 14.39 -10.88 -5.63
CA VAL A 96 14.68 -10.46 -7.00
C VAL A 96 14.17 -11.50 -8.01
N ARG A 97 14.47 -12.78 -7.79
CA ARG A 97 13.98 -13.89 -8.64
C ARG A 97 12.45 -13.94 -8.69
N GLU A 98 11.80 -13.91 -7.53
CA GLU A 98 10.34 -13.96 -7.42
C GLU A 98 9.64 -12.81 -8.16
N VAL A 99 10.25 -11.61 -8.18
CA VAL A 99 9.71 -10.44 -8.89
C VAL A 99 9.97 -10.51 -10.39
N PHE A 100 11.15 -10.98 -10.82
CA PHE A 100 11.48 -11.16 -12.23
C PHE A 100 10.51 -12.13 -12.94
N ASP A 101 10.10 -13.21 -12.28
CA ASP A 101 9.15 -14.17 -12.85
C ASP A 101 7.76 -13.58 -13.10
N LYS A 102 7.42 -12.45 -12.46
CA LYS A 102 6.07 -11.85 -12.46
C LYS A 102 5.96 -10.54 -13.22
N THR A 103 7.07 -9.88 -13.55
CA THR A 103 7.08 -8.46 -13.96
C THR A 103 7.92 -8.21 -15.22
N SER A 104 7.52 -7.21 -16.01
CA SER A 104 8.28 -6.69 -17.15
C SER A 104 9.46 -5.79 -16.75
N ASP A 105 10.51 -5.75 -17.59
CA ASP A 105 11.82 -5.15 -17.30
C ASP A 105 11.83 -3.71 -16.75
N GLN A 106 10.87 -2.85 -17.13
CA GLN A 106 10.90 -1.43 -16.75
C GLN A 106 10.50 -1.16 -15.30
N ASP A 107 9.76 -2.07 -14.64
CA ASP A 107 9.24 -1.87 -13.29
C ASP A 107 10.00 -2.68 -12.23
N VAL A 108 10.96 -3.52 -12.63
CA VAL A 108 11.59 -4.50 -11.73
C VAL A 108 12.24 -3.83 -10.52
N LEU A 109 12.94 -2.70 -10.72
CA LEU A 109 13.69 -2.06 -9.62
C LEU A 109 12.78 -1.61 -8.47
N TRP A 110 11.72 -0.86 -8.77
CA TRP A 110 10.85 -0.33 -7.71
C TRP A 110 9.96 -1.42 -7.12
N LYS A 111 9.56 -2.44 -7.90
CA LYS A 111 8.80 -3.58 -7.37
C LYS A 111 9.64 -4.47 -6.44
N VAL A 112 10.91 -4.70 -6.78
CA VAL A 112 11.84 -5.38 -5.86
C VAL A 112 12.02 -4.54 -4.60
N ALA A 113 12.22 -3.23 -4.73
CA ALA A 113 12.33 -2.35 -3.57
C ALA A 113 11.08 -2.36 -2.69
N GLU A 114 9.89 -2.41 -3.29
CA GLU A 114 8.61 -2.48 -2.59
C GLU A 114 8.44 -3.81 -1.87
N GLU A 115 8.75 -4.93 -2.53
CA GLU A 115 8.68 -6.25 -1.89
C GLU A 115 9.69 -6.36 -0.74
N CYS A 116 10.92 -5.90 -0.93
CA CYS A 116 11.89 -5.81 0.16
C CYS A 116 11.34 -4.96 1.32
N TYR A 117 10.77 -3.79 1.04
CA TYR A 117 10.16 -2.95 2.08
C TYR A 117 9.05 -3.69 2.84
N ASN A 118 8.15 -4.38 2.13
CA ASN A 118 7.06 -5.17 2.74
C ASN A 118 7.60 -6.26 3.66
N GLN A 119 8.66 -6.96 3.23
CA GLN A 119 9.34 -8.00 4.03
C GLN A 119 10.08 -7.42 5.24
N VAL A 120 10.49 -6.16 5.20
CA VAL A 120 11.15 -5.48 6.32
C VAL A 120 10.16 -5.01 7.38
N VAL A 121 8.99 -4.49 6.96
CA VAL A 121 7.98 -3.97 7.90
C VAL A 121 7.06 -5.05 8.47
N SER A 122 6.97 -6.20 7.80
CA SER A 122 6.20 -7.34 8.30
C SER A 122 6.92 -8.05 9.43
N SER A 123 6.24 -8.23 10.57
CA SER A 123 6.77 -8.99 11.71
C SER A 123 7.18 -10.43 11.36
N SER A 124 6.56 -11.03 10.35
CA SER A 124 6.87 -12.37 9.84
C SER A 124 7.62 -12.34 8.50
N GLY A 125 8.19 -11.20 8.12
CA GLY A 125 8.88 -11.03 6.84
C GLY A 125 10.30 -11.59 6.87
N LYS A 126 10.78 -12.06 5.72
CA LYS A 126 12.13 -12.69 5.57
C LYS A 126 13.30 -11.73 5.79
N LEU A 127 13.02 -10.42 5.83
CA LEU A 127 14.01 -9.35 5.99
C LEU A 127 13.84 -8.60 7.31
N ASN A 128 13.16 -9.20 8.30
CA ASN A 128 12.95 -8.59 9.60
C ASN A 128 14.30 -8.30 10.27
N ALA A 129 14.53 -7.05 10.68
CA ALA A 129 15.76 -6.63 11.35
C ALA A 129 16.05 -7.47 12.60
N ASP A 130 15.01 -7.94 13.29
CA ASP A 130 15.13 -8.70 14.52
C ASP A 130 15.93 -10.00 14.31
N ASP A 131 15.86 -10.64 13.14
CA ASP A 131 16.65 -11.85 12.85
C ASP A 131 18.16 -11.57 12.88
N TYR A 132 18.57 -10.40 12.38
CA TYR A 132 19.97 -9.97 12.42
C TYR A 132 20.40 -9.59 13.84
N PHE A 133 19.59 -8.80 14.55
CA PHE A 133 19.96 -8.30 15.87
C PHE A 133 19.84 -9.36 16.97
N ALA A 134 18.87 -10.28 16.90
CA ALA A 134 18.77 -11.40 17.86
C ALA A 134 20.01 -12.28 17.79
N THR A 135 20.46 -12.63 16.57
CA THR A 135 21.71 -13.39 16.37
C THR A 135 22.92 -12.65 16.97
N LEU A 136 22.99 -11.33 16.82
CA LEU A 136 24.08 -10.52 17.35
C LEU A 136 24.05 -10.40 18.88
N GLU A 137 22.85 -10.27 19.45
CA GLU A 137 22.60 -10.20 20.89
C GLU A 137 22.88 -11.54 21.56
N GLU A 138 22.42 -12.66 20.98
CA GLU A 138 22.75 -14.03 21.43
C GLU A 138 24.26 -14.29 21.39
N ALA A 139 24.94 -13.91 20.31
CA ALA A 139 26.40 -14.05 20.21
C ALA A 139 27.17 -13.20 21.24
N CYS A 140 26.58 -12.13 21.77
CA CYS A 140 27.17 -11.35 22.86
C CYS A 140 27.01 -12.04 24.23
N LEU A 141 26.05 -12.94 24.38
CA LEU A 141 25.84 -13.76 25.58
C LEU A 141 26.75 -15.00 25.60
N GLU A 142 27.29 -15.43 24.45
CA GLU A 142 28.19 -16.59 24.33
C GLU A 142 29.68 -16.33 24.70
N ARG A 143 30.04 -15.11 25.13
CA ARG A 143 31.36 -14.87 25.77
C ARG A 143 31.31 -15.24 27.25
N PRO A 144 32.30 -16.01 27.73
CA PRO A 144 32.01 -17.24 28.46
C PRO A 144 31.05 -16.96 29.62
N TYR A 145 29.81 -17.39 29.46
CA TYR A 145 28.96 -17.68 30.60
C TYR A 145 29.50 -18.97 31.21
N ASP A 146 30.60 -18.84 31.93
CA ASP A 146 31.04 -19.88 32.85
C ASP A 146 30.16 -19.71 34.09
N PRO A 147 29.21 -20.64 34.35
CA PRO A 147 28.35 -20.56 35.52
C PRO A 147 29.14 -20.62 36.84
N ASP A 148 30.44 -20.95 36.79
CA ASP A 148 31.36 -20.93 37.92
C ASP A 148 32.30 -19.69 37.90
N PHE A 149 32.23 -18.82 36.88
CA PHE A 149 32.98 -17.55 36.82
C PHE A 149 32.17 -16.43 37.47
N GLU A 150 31.95 -16.58 38.77
CA GLU A 150 31.53 -15.53 39.67
C GLU A 150 32.74 -14.64 40.00
N SER A 151 33.04 -13.64 39.17
CA SER A 151 34.05 -12.64 39.55
C SER A 151 33.49 -11.74 40.66
N GLU A 152 34.32 -11.34 41.63
CA GLU A 152 33.92 -10.39 42.70
C GLU A 152 33.31 -9.10 42.13
N GLU A 153 33.70 -8.70 40.92
CA GLU A 153 33.15 -7.56 40.17
C GLU A 153 31.65 -7.69 39.85
N TYR A 154 31.13 -8.91 39.67
CA TYR A 154 29.70 -9.15 39.42
C TYR A 154 28.85 -8.93 40.67
N TYR A 155 29.31 -9.44 41.83
CA TYR A 155 28.65 -9.20 43.11
C TYR A 155 28.82 -7.75 43.60
N GLU A 156 29.92 -7.08 43.26
CA GLU A 156 30.05 -5.64 43.47
C GLU A 156 29.08 -4.84 42.60
N HIS A 157 28.82 -5.26 41.36
CA HIS A 157 27.83 -4.60 40.49
C HIS A 157 26.41 -4.70 41.05
N GLU A 158 25.94 -5.91 41.37
CA GLU A 158 24.60 -6.14 41.95
C GLU A 158 24.43 -5.42 43.29
N ASN A 159 25.44 -5.47 44.17
CA ASN A 159 25.40 -4.74 45.44
C ASN A 159 25.38 -3.22 45.23
N ARG A 160 26.13 -2.69 44.25
CA ARG A 160 26.14 -1.24 43.94
C ARG A 160 24.85 -0.77 43.30
N LEU A 161 24.18 -1.59 42.49
CA LEU A 161 22.84 -1.27 41.98
C LEU A 161 21.80 -1.12 43.10
N VAL A 162 21.98 -1.84 44.22
CA VAL A 162 21.07 -1.80 45.37
C VAL A 162 21.44 -0.72 46.40
N ILE A 163 22.73 -0.46 46.61
CA ILE A 163 23.24 0.39 47.69
C ILE A 163 23.55 1.82 47.22
N ASP A 164 24.00 2.01 45.97
CA ASP A 164 24.48 3.28 45.43
C ASP A 164 23.48 3.82 44.37
N GLU A 165 22.63 4.75 44.81
CA GLU A 165 21.57 5.36 43.99
C GLU A 165 22.14 6.14 42.78
N ASP A 166 23.32 6.76 42.93
CA ASP A 166 24.00 7.47 41.84
C ASP A 166 24.52 6.49 40.79
N TYR A 167 25.07 5.35 41.23
CA TYR A 167 25.50 4.26 40.34
C TYR A 167 24.32 3.61 39.61
N ALA A 168 23.24 3.30 40.32
CA ALA A 168 22.01 2.76 39.73
C ALA A 168 21.43 3.70 38.67
N THR A 169 21.38 5.01 38.95
CA THR A 169 20.92 6.03 38.02
C THR A 169 21.82 6.15 36.78
N ALA A 170 23.14 6.10 36.97
CA ALA A 170 24.10 6.14 35.86
C ALA A 170 24.00 4.90 34.96
N PHE A 171 23.85 3.72 35.56
CA PHE A 171 23.66 2.46 34.84
C PHE A 171 22.33 2.43 34.08
N GLN A 172 21.24 2.90 34.68
CA GLN A 172 19.95 3.04 34.01
C GLN A 172 20.05 3.97 32.80
N LYS A 173 20.67 5.16 32.96
CA LYS A 173 20.89 6.09 31.83
C LYS A 173 21.72 5.46 30.72
N GLN A 174 22.78 4.72 31.07
CA GLN A 174 23.62 4.03 30.08
C GLN A 174 22.82 2.94 29.34
N THR A 175 21.98 2.19 30.05
CA THR A 175 21.09 1.18 29.48
C THR A 175 20.07 1.81 28.53
N GLU A 176 19.42 2.89 28.95
CA GLU A 176 18.48 3.66 28.13
C GLU A 176 19.16 4.22 26.87
N HIS A 177 20.37 4.77 27.00
CA HIS A 177 21.17 5.24 25.85
C HIS A 177 21.49 4.10 24.87
N ARG A 178 21.82 2.92 25.38
CA ARG A 178 22.10 1.73 24.56
C ARG A 178 20.85 1.24 23.85
N SER A 179 19.72 1.14 24.56
CA SER A 179 18.43 0.76 23.99
C SER A 179 17.97 1.75 22.91
N GLU A 180 18.17 3.05 23.13
CA GLU A 180 17.83 4.09 22.16
C GLU A 180 18.73 4.02 20.92
N ALA A 181 20.03 3.74 21.09
CA ALA A 181 20.95 3.53 19.97
C ALA A 181 20.55 2.30 19.14
N LEU A 182 20.24 1.17 19.79
CA LEU A 182 19.75 -0.04 19.12
C LEU A 182 18.44 0.20 18.38
N ARG A 183 17.52 0.98 18.97
CA ARG A 183 16.26 1.35 18.33
C ARG A 183 16.49 2.17 17.06
N LYS A 184 17.44 3.12 17.08
CA LYS A 184 17.84 3.89 15.89
C LYS A 184 18.47 3.01 14.82
N ASP A 185 19.33 2.07 15.21
CA ASP A 185 19.94 1.11 14.30
C ASP A 185 18.90 0.20 13.65
N ARG A 186 17.93 -0.32 14.43
CA ARG A 186 16.79 -1.08 13.91
C ARG A 186 15.93 -0.25 12.95
N GLN A 187 15.67 1.01 13.28
CA GLN A 187 14.89 1.92 12.43
C GLN A 187 15.61 2.22 11.10
N SER A 188 16.94 2.26 11.08
CA SER A 188 17.73 2.58 9.88
C SER A 188 17.47 1.61 8.71
N TRP A 189 17.01 0.39 9.00
CA TRP A 189 16.76 -0.63 7.99
C TRP A 189 15.49 -0.37 7.15
N PRO A 190 14.29 -0.18 7.74
CA PRO A 190 13.13 0.33 7.01
C PRO A 190 13.40 1.66 6.28
N GLU A 191 14.15 2.57 6.90
CA GLU A 191 14.48 3.87 6.29
C GLU A 191 15.30 3.75 5.02
N PHE A 192 16.23 2.79 4.98
CA PHE A 192 17.01 2.52 3.78
C PHE A 192 16.09 2.17 2.61
N TRP A 193 15.15 1.23 2.79
CA TRP A 193 14.23 0.82 1.73
C TRP A 193 13.26 1.93 1.31
N ILE A 194 12.82 2.79 2.24
CA ILE A 194 12.03 3.98 1.91
C ILE A 194 12.80 4.94 0.99
N ARG A 195 14.11 5.13 1.24
CA ARG A 195 14.96 5.95 0.35
C ARG A 195 15.10 5.31 -1.02
N VAL A 196 15.34 3.99 -1.06
CA VAL A 196 15.40 3.23 -2.32
C VAL A 196 14.11 3.40 -3.12
N LEU A 197 12.94 3.25 -2.49
CA LEU A 197 11.64 3.40 -3.13
C LEU A 197 11.43 4.80 -3.72
N ASN A 198 11.68 5.84 -2.92
CA ASN A 198 11.54 7.23 -3.36
C ASN A 198 12.45 7.57 -4.54
N ASN A 199 13.68 7.06 -4.52
CA ASN A 199 14.68 7.31 -5.55
C ASN A 199 14.57 6.37 -6.76
N SER A 200 13.77 5.30 -6.67
CA SER A 200 13.60 4.35 -7.77
C SER A 200 12.86 4.99 -8.95
N PRO A 201 13.35 4.84 -10.19
CA PRO A 201 12.63 5.26 -11.38
C PRO A 201 11.25 4.60 -11.43
N ALA A 202 10.21 5.36 -11.79
CA ALA A 202 8.80 4.93 -11.80
C ALA A 202 8.25 4.43 -10.45
N GLY A 203 9.04 4.44 -9.37
CA GLY A 203 8.59 4.08 -8.03
C GLY A 203 7.65 5.12 -7.41
N PRO A 204 7.06 4.82 -6.26
CA PRO A 204 6.17 5.75 -5.57
C PRO A 204 6.93 6.99 -5.05
N THR A 205 6.20 8.09 -4.84
CA THR A 205 6.69 9.23 -4.05
C THR A 205 5.97 9.21 -2.71
N LEU A 206 6.70 8.91 -1.64
CA LEU A 206 6.17 8.73 -0.29
C LEU A 206 6.29 10.03 0.50
N PHE A 207 5.31 10.30 1.36
CA PHE A 207 5.40 11.33 2.40
C PHE A 207 6.41 10.90 3.47
N TYR A 208 7.68 11.31 3.34
CA TYR A 208 8.77 10.87 4.22
C TYR A 208 10.03 11.78 4.28
N PRO A 209 10.56 12.09 5.50
CA PRO A 209 10.07 11.69 6.82
C PRO A 209 8.82 12.50 7.19
N PRO A 210 7.98 12.04 8.14
CA PRO A 210 6.87 12.84 8.64
C PRO A 210 7.38 14.24 9.01
N ALA A 211 6.75 15.29 8.50
CA ALA A 211 7.19 16.66 8.75
C ALA A 211 7.42 16.86 10.25
N CYS A 212 8.58 17.44 10.59
CA CYS A 212 9.11 17.55 11.93
C CYS A 212 8.10 18.04 12.97
N PHE A 213 7.50 17.16 13.77
CA PHE A 213 6.94 17.48 15.10
C PHE A 213 6.82 16.20 15.92
N ASN A 214 7.74 15.99 16.88
CA ASN A 214 7.54 15.37 18.21
C ASN A 214 6.61 14.14 18.37
N THR A 215 6.30 13.40 17.30
CA THR A 215 5.32 12.33 17.33
C THR A 215 6.05 11.01 17.40
N GLN A 216 6.05 10.48 18.62
CA GLN A 216 6.16 9.06 18.89
C GLN A 216 5.30 8.30 17.89
N SER A 217 5.92 7.34 17.20
CA SER A 217 5.34 6.39 16.25
C SER A 217 4.63 7.02 15.04
N LEU A 218 5.18 6.76 13.86
CA LEU A 218 4.38 6.49 12.66
C LEU A 218 3.32 5.46 13.06
N ASN A 219 2.13 5.92 13.46
CA ASN A 219 1.07 5.00 13.80
C ASN A 219 0.66 4.32 12.49
N LEU A 220 1.00 3.03 12.36
CA LEU A 220 0.69 2.18 11.19
C LEU A 220 -0.81 2.24 10.84
N ASP A 221 -1.64 2.61 11.80
CA ASP A 221 -3.10 2.77 11.69
C ASP A 221 -3.55 4.15 11.20
N SER A 222 -2.76 4.89 10.41
CA SER A 222 -3.11 6.26 10.00
C SER A 222 -4.05 6.37 8.80
N THR A 223 -4.24 5.28 8.05
CA THR A 223 -4.97 5.29 6.77
C THR A 223 -6.07 4.24 6.78
N PRO A 224 -7.31 4.58 6.36
CA PRO A 224 -8.38 3.61 6.20
C PRO A 224 -8.02 2.56 5.15
N GLN A 225 -8.52 1.33 5.31
CA GLN A 225 -8.32 0.24 4.36
C GLN A 225 -8.68 0.65 2.93
N TYR A 226 -9.77 1.39 2.74
CA TYR A 226 -10.22 1.81 1.41
C TYR A 226 -10.14 3.31 1.20
N LEU A 227 -9.59 3.70 0.05
CA LEU A 227 -9.66 5.05 -0.48
C LEU A 227 -10.28 5.04 -1.88
N PHE A 228 -10.97 6.11 -2.21
CA PHE A 228 -11.74 6.27 -3.43
C PHE A 228 -11.34 7.54 -4.16
N ARG A 229 -11.38 7.50 -5.49
CA ARG A 229 -11.18 8.68 -6.35
C ARG A 229 -12.11 8.61 -7.55
N THR A 230 -12.93 9.63 -7.71
CA THR A 230 -13.75 9.79 -8.92
C THR A 230 -12.97 10.54 -9.99
N PHE A 231 -13.02 10.05 -11.23
CA PHE A 231 -12.40 10.70 -12.37
C PHE A 231 -13.21 10.50 -13.66
N ASP A 232 -12.88 11.31 -14.65
CA ASP A 232 -13.39 11.30 -16.03
C ASP A 232 -12.30 11.91 -16.95
N GLY A 233 -12.59 12.01 -18.25
CA GLY A 233 -11.65 12.58 -19.24
C GLY A 233 -11.22 14.03 -19.00
N ALA A 234 -11.87 14.77 -18.09
CA ALA A 234 -11.50 16.15 -17.76
C ALA A 234 -10.80 16.30 -16.40
N SER A 235 -10.55 15.19 -15.73
CA SER A 235 -9.79 15.17 -14.48
C SER A 235 -8.32 15.48 -14.76
N SER A 236 -7.68 16.22 -13.85
CA SER A 236 -6.25 16.56 -13.96
C SER A 236 -5.37 15.31 -13.85
N GLY A 237 -4.19 15.36 -14.47
CA GLY A 237 -3.26 14.24 -14.48
C GLY A 237 -3.71 13.06 -15.35
N GLN A 238 -3.16 11.88 -15.07
CA GLN A 238 -3.48 10.61 -15.71
C GLN A 238 -4.31 9.81 -14.72
N ASN A 239 -5.46 9.31 -15.18
CA ASN A 239 -6.37 8.51 -14.38
C ASN A 239 -6.88 7.40 -15.30
N ASN A 240 -6.39 6.17 -15.12
CA ASN A 240 -6.79 5.02 -15.93
C ASN A 240 -6.87 3.74 -15.07
N GLU A 241 -6.95 2.57 -15.71
CA GLU A 241 -7.10 1.27 -15.04
C GLU A 241 -5.84 0.79 -14.31
N SER A 242 -4.68 1.40 -14.56
CA SER A 242 -3.40 0.96 -14.03
C SER A 242 -2.70 1.97 -13.15
N VAL A 243 -2.90 3.27 -13.40
CA VAL A 243 -2.19 4.34 -12.73
C VAL A 243 -3.05 5.58 -12.54
N ILE A 244 -2.88 6.19 -11.37
CA ILE A 244 -3.34 7.54 -11.05
C ILE A 244 -2.10 8.38 -10.80
N ALA A 245 -1.85 9.36 -11.66
CA ALA A 245 -0.64 10.19 -11.60
C ALA A 245 -0.97 11.68 -11.68
N SER A 246 -0.25 12.46 -10.87
CA SER A 246 -0.29 13.91 -10.88
C SER A 246 0.14 14.46 -12.24
N GLU A 247 -0.28 15.69 -12.55
CA GLU A 247 0.11 16.34 -13.80
C GLU A 247 1.63 16.63 -13.83
N ALA A 248 2.22 16.93 -12.67
CA ALA A 248 3.66 17.05 -12.53
C ALA A 248 4.37 15.73 -12.86
N SER A 249 3.82 14.58 -12.45
CA SER A 249 4.36 13.25 -12.75
C SER A 249 4.41 12.90 -14.24
N ILE A 250 3.63 13.57 -15.08
CA ILE A 250 3.51 13.26 -16.52
C ILE A 250 4.32 14.25 -17.36
N ILE A 251 4.21 15.55 -17.05
CA ILE A 251 4.70 16.65 -17.89
C ILE A 251 5.95 17.30 -17.28
N GLY A 252 6.13 17.20 -15.96
CA GLY A 252 7.15 17.95 -15.23
C GLY A 252 8.58 17.42 -15.43
N PRO A 253 9.60 18.27 -15.22
CA PRO A 253 10.97 17.81 -15.03
C PRO A 253 11.02 16.73 -13.94
N HIS A 254 11.84 15.69 -14.13
CA HIS A 254 11.94 14.54 -13.21
C HIS A 254 12.24 14.95 -11.75
N GLU A 255 12.85 16.13 -11.53
CA GLU A 255 13.17 16.65 -10.22
C GLU A 255 11.94 17.21 -9.47
N SER A 256 11.03 17.95 -10.13
CA SER A 256 9.86 18.53 -9.45
C SER A 256 8.68 17.55 -9.34
N SER A 257 8.66 16.52 -10.18
CA SER A 257 7.57 15.54 -10.27
C SER A 257 7.63 14.42 -9.22
N ARG A 258 8.76 14.30 -8.52
CA ARG A 258 9.02 13.27 -7.48
C ARG A 258 9.51 13.87 -6.17
N THR A 259 9.42 15.20 -6.03
CA THR A 259 9.77 15.85 -4.76
C THR A 259 8.62 15.67 -3.79
N ASP A 260 8.93 15.03 -2.65
CA ASP A 260 8.04 14.95 -1.51
C ASP A 260 7.80 16.36 -0.93
N ILE A 261 6.54 16.73 -0.73
CA ILE A 261 6.12 18.00 -0.12
C ILE A 261 6.79 18.24 1.24
N LEU A 262 7.08 17.18 2.01
CA LEU A 262 7.72 17.30 3.34
C LEU A 262 9.20 17.67 3.26
N ARG A 263 9.81 17.58 2.06
CA ARG A 263 11.18 18.03 1.80
C ARG A 263 11.25 19.46 1.27
N LEU A 264 10.11 20.05 0.91
CA LEU A 264 10.05 21.43 0.46
C LEU A 264 10.22 22.40 1.62
N GLY A 265 10.65 23.63 1.32
CA GLY A 265 10.63 24.71 2.30
C GLY A 265 9.20 24.96 2.79
N MET A 266 9.02 25.21 4.10
CA MET A 266 7.69 25.35 4.73
C MET A 266 6.74 26.29 3.96
N HIS A 267 7.25 27.42 3.45
CA HIS A 267 6.47 28.37 2.67
C HIS A 267 6.00 27.79 1.32
N GLU A 268 6.89 27.08 0.61
CA GLU A 268 6.58 26.43 -0.67
C GLU A 268 5.59 25.29 -0.49
N ALA A 269 5.80 24.44 0.52
CA ALA A 269 4.89 23.35 0.89
C ALA A 269 3.48 23.88 1.23
N THR A 270 3.40 24.93 2.05
CA THR A 270 2.12 25.56 2.43
C THR A 270 1.38 26.08 1.20
N LYS A 271 2.08 26.78 0.30
CA LYS A 271 1.50 27.33 -0.92
C LYS A 271 1.07 26.25 -1.91
N LEU A 272 1.85 25.18 -2.05
CA LEU A 272 1.52 24.03 -2.89
C LEU A 272 0.26 23.35 -2.36
N LEU A 273 0.18 23.09 -1.05
CA LEU A 273 -1.00 22.48 -0.42
C LEU A 273 -2.26 23.35 -0.59
N TYR A 274 -2.15 24.66 -0.32
CA TYR A 274 -3.25 25.61 -0.55
C TYR A 274 -3.73 25.59 -2.00
N THR A 275 -2.81 25.67 -2.95
CA THR A 275 -3.12 25.69 -4.38
C THR A 275 -3.80 24.39 -4.80
N HIS A 276 -3.27 23.24 -4.38
CA HIS A 276 -3.85 21.93 -4.70
C HIS A 276 -5.28 21.78 -4.18
N LEU A 277 -5.55 22.21 -2.95
CA LEU A 277 -6.87 22.04 -2.33
C LEU A 277 -7.89 23.10 -2.76
N THR A 278 -7.47 24.16 -3.46
CA THR A 278 -8.33 25.23 -3.98
C THR A 278 -8.47 25.23 -5.49
N LYS A 279 -7.66 24.45 -6.21
CA LYS A 279 -7.70 24.38 -7.68
C LYS A 279 -9.06 23.91 -8.19
N ARG A 280 -9.37 24.30 -9.42
CA ARG A 280 -10.64 23.93 -10.06
C ARG A 280 -10.69 22.42 -10.31
N CYS A 281 -11.88 21.85 -10.18
CA CYS A 281 -12.12 20.41 -10.37
C CYS A 281 -11.87 19.90 -11.81
N PHE A 282 -11.77 20.80 -12.79
CA PHE A 282 -11.63 20.48 -14.20
C PHE A 282 -10.42 21.20 -14.77
N LYS A 283 -9.73 20.56 -15.71
CA LYS A 283 -8.65 21.21 -16.48
C LYS A 283 -9.18 22.52 -17.08
N SER A 284 -8.47 23.61 -16.81
CA SER A 284 -8.67 24.87 -17.54
C SER A 284 -7.62 24.91 -18.63
N ASP A 285 -8.05 24.97 -19.89
CA ASP A 285 -7.15 25.02 -21.05
C ASP A 285 -6.27 26.29 -21.11
N ASN A 286 -6.38 27.22 -20.15
CA ASN A 286 -5.84 28.58 -20.27
C ASN A 286 -5.19 29.16 -19.00
N THR A 287 -4.91 28.36 -17.97
CA THR A 287 -4.17 28.87 -16.81
C THR A 287 -2.85 28.13 -16.71
N GLY A 288 -1.73 28.85 -16.84
CA GLY A 288 -0.39 28.36 -16.49
C GLY A 288 -0.22 28.09 -15.00
N GLU A 289 -1.25 27.51 -14.36
CA GLU A 289 -1.19 26.96 -13.02
C GLU A 289 -0.11 25.88 -13.02
N LYS A 290 0.92 26.08 -12.19
CA LYS A 290 2.00 25.11 -12.04
C LYS A 290 1.38 23.78 -11.64
N SER A 291 1.69 22.73 -12.40
CA SER A 291 1.27 21.38 -12.07
C SER A 291 1.86 20.99 -10.71
N ASP A 292 0.99 20.69 -9.75
CA ASP A 292 1.39 20.17 -8.45
C ASP A 292 1.58 18.65 -8.52
N ASN A 293 2.34 18.12 -7.55
CA ASN A 293 2.65 16.69 -7.49
C ASN A 293 1.60 15.88 -6.72
N LEU A 294 0.44 16.44 -6.39
CA LEU A 294 -0.52 15.80 -5.48
C LEU A 294 -1.74 15.27 -6.23
N MET A 295 -2.37 14.24 -5.65
CA MET A 295 -3.64 13.68 -6.11
C MET A 295 -4.57 13.44 -4.92
N SER A 296 -5.79 13.99 -4.98
CA SER A 296 -6.81 13.77 -3.95
C SER A 296 -7.49 12.40 -4.04
N TRP A 297 -7.76 11.85 -2.87
CA TRP A 297 -8.51 10.64 -2.57
C TRP A 297 -9.49 10.94 -1.45
N THR A 298 -10.51 10.10 -1.28
CA THR A 298 -11.45 10.19 -0.16
C THR A 298 -11.65 8.84 0.49
N SER A 299 -11.80 8.80 1.81
CA SER A 299 -12.24 7.60 2.53
C SER A 299 -13.76 7.37 2.46
N SER A 300 -14.51 8.34 1.92
CA SER A 300 -15.97 8.28 1.82
C SER A 300 -16.42 7.87 0.42
N LEU A 301 -16.86 6.62 0.28
CA LEU A 301 -17.50 6.14 -0.96
C LEU A 301 -18.77 6.95 -1.28
N LEU A 302 -19.54 7.37 -0.25
CA LEU A 302 -20.67 8.29 -0.40
C LEU A 302 -20.25 9.59 -1.10
N PHE A 303 -19.16 10.19 -0.66
CA PHE A 303 -18.64 11.42 -1.25
C PHE A 303 -18.17 11.20 -2.69
N ALA A 304 -17.48 10.09 -2.98
CA ALA A 304 -17.04 9.73 -4.33
C ALA A 304 -18.22 9.51 -5.30
N ILE A 305 -19.26 8.79 -4.85
CA ILE A 305 -20.48 8.56 -5.64
C ILE A 305 -21.19 9.89 -5.91
N GLN A 306 -21.44 10.71 -4.88
CA GLN A 306 -22.09 12.01 -5.08
C GLN A 306 -21.26 12.93 -5.97
N TYR A 307 -19.93 12.83 -5.93
CA TYR A 307 -19.06 13.58 -6.84
C TYR A 307 -19.23 13.11 -8.28
N ALA A 308 -19.37 11.79 -8.51
CA ALA A 308 -19.66 11.23 -9.82
C ALA A 308 -21.02 11.71 -10.37
N VAL A 309 -22.06 11.69 -9.53
CA VAL A 309 -23.40 12.21 -9.85
C VAL A 309 -23.34 13.70 -10.20
N TRP A 310 -22.59 14.49 -9.43
CA TRP A 310 -22.40 15.92 -9.68
C TRP A 310 -21.67 16.18 -11.00
N ARG A 311 -20.61 15.42 -11.30
CA ARG A 311 -19.87 15.52 -12.57
C ARG A 311 -20.78 15.20 -13.75
N HIS A 312 -21.59 14.14 -13.65
CA HIS A 312 -22.61 13.80 -14.65
C HIS A 312 -23.57 14.96 -14.89
N GLY A 313 -24.11 15.56 -13.81
CA GLY A 313 -25.06 16.66 -13.90
C GLY A 313 -24.48 17.93 -14.53
N ILE A 314 -23.26 18.35 -14.11
CA ILE A 314 -22.63 19.59 -14.59
C ILE A 314 -22.08 19.45 -16.01
N ARG A 315 -21.48 18.32 -16.34
CA ARG A 315 -20.81 18.11 -17.64
C ARG A 315 -21.69 17.46 -18.69
N LYS A 316 -22.81 16.84 -18.28
CA LYS A 316 -23.68 16.03 -19.15
C LYS A 316 -22.91 14.93 -19.89
N CYS A 317 -21.86 14.38 -19.28
CA CYS A 317 -21.11 13.25 -19.82
C CYS A 317 -21.86 11.93 -19.59
N ASP A 318 -21.53 10.91 -20.37
CA ASP A 318 -22.09 9.58 -20.18
C ASP A 318 -21.71 9.04 -18.78
N PRO A 319 -22.65 8.50 -17.98
CA PRO A 319 -22.34 7.83 -16.72
C PRO A 319 -21.28 6.71 -16.86
N PHE A 320 -21.11 6.10 -18.03
CA PHE A 320 -20.06 5.11 -18.28
C PHE A 320 -18.65 5.72 -18.38
N ASP A 321 -18.54 7.01 -18.69
CA ASP A 321 -17.27 7.73 -18.78
C ASP A 321 -16.77 8.25 -17.42
N ILE A 322 -17.64 8.26 -16.41
CA ILE A 322 -17.30 8.70 -15.05
C ILE A 322 -16.97 7.47 -14.22
N LYS A 323 -15.75 7.38 -13.74
CA LYS A 323 -15.22 6.23 -13.02
C LYS A 323 -14.92 6.56 -11.57
N ILE A 324 -14.99 5.55 -10.72
CA ILE A 324 -14.53 5.57 -9.33
C ILE A 324 -13.46 4.49 -9.23
N CYS A 325 -12.22 4.90 -8.96
CA CYS A 325 -11.16 4.00 -8.53
C CYS A 325 -11.24 3.84 -7.02
N ALA A 326 -11.25 2.59 -6.57
CA ALA A 326 -11.15 2.19 -5.18
C ALA A 326 -9.82 1.43 -5.01
N VAL A 327 -9.05 1.75 -3.98
CA VAL A 327 -7.78 1.09 -3.66
C VAL A 327 -7.84 0.49 -2.26
N ASP A 328 -7.18 -0.65 -2.05
CA ASP A 328 -6.92 -1.19 -0.72
C ASP A 328 -5.52 -0.74 -0.26
N THR A 329 -5.49 0.18 0.70
CA THR A 329 -4.29 0.89 1.16
C THR A 329 -3.29 -0.02 1.87
N ARG A 330 -3.71 -1.21 2.33
CA ARG A 330 -2.82 -2.22 2.93
C ARG A 330 -1.84 -2.80 1.91
N HIS A 331 -2.23 -2.76 0.64
CA HIS A 331 -1.35 -3.07 -0.47
C HIS A 331 -0.63 -1.82 -0.95
N PHE A 332 -0.15 -0.92 -0.11
CA PHE A 332 0.71 0.19 -0.53
C PHE A 332 1.74 0.47 0.57
N PRO A 333 2.95 0.92 0.22
CA PRO A 333 3.96 1.26 1.20
C PRO A 333 3.47 2.39 2.12
N GLN A 334 3.92 2.37 3.36
CA GLN A 334 3.58 3.43 4.30
C GLN A 334 4.05 4.79 3.78
N GLY A 335 3.21 5.81 3.95
CA GLY A 335 3.46 7.14 3.38
C GLY A 335 3.06 7.27 1.91
N GLN A 336 2.43 6.27 1.28
CA GLN A 336 1.84 6.45 -0.04
C GLN A 336 0.66 7.45 -0.03
N PHE A 337 -0.10 7.46 1.07
CA PHE A 337 -1.23 8.33 1.30
C PHE A 337 -1.06 9.08 2.61
N ALA A 338 -1.39 10.36 2.62
CA ALA A 338 -1.40 11.21 3.81
C ALA A 338 -2.75 11.91 3.97
N GLN A 339 -3.26 11.99 5.20
CA GLN A 339 -4.49 12.72 5.48
C GLN A 339 -4.27 14.23 5.25
N ASP A 340 -5.23 14.88 4.61
CA ASP A 340 -5.14 16.32 4.31
C ASP A 340 -5.06 17.18 5.59
N ILE A 341 -5.84 16.84 6.63
CA ILE A 341 -5.88 17.57 7.90
C ILE A 341 -4.53 17.50 8.61
N TRP A 342 -3.87 16.34 8.59
CA TRP A 342 -2.53 16.21 9.16
C TRP A 342 -1.54 17.17 8.49
N LEU A 343 -1.56 17.27 7.15
CA LEU A 343 -0.74 18.22 6.40
C LEU A 343 -1.14 19.67 6.70
N LEU A 344 -2.44 19.97 6.77
CA LEU A 344 -2.94 21.32 7.09
C LEU A 344 -2.51 21.76 8.50
N GLU A 345 -2.54 20.85 9.48
CA GLU A 345 -2.06 21.10 10.84
C GLU A 345 -0.55 21.35 10.86
N ALA A 346 0.23 20.52 10.17
CA ALA A 346 1.69 20.65 10.09
C ALA A 346 2.13 22.00 9.51
N TYR A 347 1.39 22.53 8.52
CA TYR A 347 1.70 23.79 7.85
C TYR A 347 0.91 25.00 8.37
N TYR A 348 0.02 24.82 9.36
CA TYR A 348 -0.86 25.87 9.86
C TYR A 348 -0.10 27.11 10.33
N ALA A 349 0.96 26.93 11.13
CA ALA A 349 1.76 28.04 11.64
C ALA A 349 2.40 28.88 10.53
N THR A 350 2.72 28.25 9.39
CA THR A 350 3.25 28.95 8.21
C THR A 350 2.13 29.66 7.46
N ALA A 351 0.98 29.01 7.26
CA ALA A 351 -0.19 29.64 6.64
C ALA A 351 -0.67 30.88 7.42
N ASP A 352 -0.64 30.83 8.75
CA ASP A 352 -1.00 31.96 9.61
C ASP A 352 -0.05 33.15 9.41
N ARG A 353 1.27 32.90 9.33
CA ARG A 353 2.27 33.94 9.02
C ARG A 353 2.16 34.50 7.60
N MET A 354 1.74 33.67 6.63
CA MET A 354 1.51 34.11 5.25
C MET A 354 0.31 35.05 5.13
N GLY A 355 -0.67 34.92 6.03
CA GLY A 355 -1.88 35.74 6.03
C GLY A 355 -2.94 35.22 5.06
N ASP A 356 -3.82 36.11 4.63
CA ASP A 356 -4.93 35.76 3.73
C ASP A 356 -4.46 35.77 2.26
N PRO A 357 -4.90 34.82 1.41
CA PRO A 357 -6.05 33.91 1.60
C PRO A 357 -5.74 32.57 2.30
N GLU A 358 -4.48 32.16 2.43
CA GLU A 358 -4.06 30.85 2.93
C GLU A 358 -4.60 30.58 4.34
N ARG A 359 -4.39 31.52 5.27
CA ARG A 359 -4.86 31.43 6.66
C ARG A 359 -6.36 31.19 6.75
N LYS A 360 -7.17 31.92 5.97
CA LYS A 360 -8.63 31.78 5.95
C LYS A 360 -9.06 30.39 5.47
N PHE A 361 -8.40 29.88 4.43
CA PHE A 361 -8.68 28.55 3.92
C PHE A 361 -8.33 27.45 4.91
N PHE A 362 -7.14 27.51 5.52
CA PHE A 362 -6.71 26.54 6.54
C PHE A 362 -7.67 26.54 7.73
N ASN A 363 -8.05 27.73 8.24
CA ASN A 363 -9.04 27.86 9.30
C ASN A 363 -10.39 27.24 8.92
N PHE A 364 -10.88 27.51 7.69
CA PHE A 364 -12.12 26.91 7.22
C PHE A 364 -12.07 25.38 7.23
N ARG A 365 -10.99 24.78 6.69
CA ARG A 365 -10.83 23.32 6.61
C ARG A 365 -10.68 22.66 7.99
N LEU A 366 -9.90 23.25 8.88
CA LEU A 366 -9.61 22.68 10.20
C LEU A 366 -10.78 22.86 11.19
N GLN A 367 -11.50 23.98 11.12
CA GLN A 367 -12.56 24.30 12.09
C GLN A 367 -13.94 23.82 11.63
N ASN A 368 -14.23 23.81 10.32
CA ASN A 368 -15.55 23.47 9.82
C ASN A 368 -15.73 21.97 9.58
N LYS A 369 -15.99 21.25 10.68
CA LYS A 369 -16.15 19.79 10.70
C LYS A 369 -17.24 19.26 9.75
N CYS A 370 -18.23 20.07 9.38
CA CYS A 370 -19.32 19.68 8.47
C CYS A 370 -18.86 19.46 7.03
N TYR A 371 -17.73 20.03 6.63
CA TYR A 371 -17.14 19.86 5.29
C TYR A 371 -16.00 18.84 5.27
N TYR A 372 -15.81 18.09 6.36
CA TYR A 372 -14.84 17.01 6.39
C TYR A 372 -15.35 15.83 5.55
N ASN A 373 -14.69 15.60 4.41
CA ASN A 373 -15.06 14.56 3.45
C ASN A 373 -14.05 13.40 3.42
N GLY A 374 -13.20 13.30 4.44
CA GLY A 374 -12.20 12.23 4.53
C GLY A 374 -11.15 12.33 3.44
N GLU A 375 -10.61 13.52 3.16
CA GLU A 375 -9.65 13.71 2.07
C GLU A 375 -8.26 13.17 2.45
N TYR A 376 -7.64 12.46 1.51
CA TYR A 376 -6.26 11.97 1.57
C TYR A 376 -5.54 12.40 0.31
N LEU A 377 -4.23 12.59 0.39
CA LEU A 377 -3.39 12.98 -0.74
C LEU A 377 -2.39 11.86 -1.01
N SER A 378 -2.10 11.60 -2.28
CA SER A 378 -0.91 10.86 -2.73
C SER A 378 0.01 11.80 -3.51
N GLN A 379 1.29 11.43 -3.66
CA GLN A 379 2.26 12.20 -4.45
C GLN A 379 2.71 11.40 -5.68
N GLY A 380 3.02 12.09 -6.78
CA GLY A 380 3.56 11.47 -7.99
C GLY A 380 2.54 10.57 -8.68
N ALA A 381 3.00 9.36 -9.01
CA ALA A 381 2.20 8.30 -9.60
C ALA A 381 1.91 7.20 -8.57
N VAL A 382 0.67 6.75 -8.54
CA VAL A 382 0.20 5.58 -7.79
C VAL A 382 -0.10 4.48 -8.79
N ASN A 383 0.77 3.48 -8.86
CA ASN A 383 0.51 2.26 -9.63
C ASN A 383 -0.41 1.34 -8.84
N HIS A 384 -1.56 1.00 -9.41
CA HIS A 384 -2.63 0.31 -8.70
C HIS A 384 -3.12 -0.95 -9.43
N ILE A 385 -2.35 -1.46 -10.39
CA ILE A 385 -2.62 -2.75 -11.04
C ILE A 385 -2.66 -3.84 -9.97
N GLY A 386 -3.72 -4.65 -9.97
CA GLY A 386 -3.90 -5.77 -9.03
C GLY A 386 -4.14 -5.37 -7.57
N ARG A 387 -4.29 -4.06 -7.28
CA ARG A 387 -4.47 -3.50 -5.93
C ARG A 387 -5.67 -2.55 -5.82
N SER A 388 -6.48 -2.52 -6.87
CA SER A 388 -7.59 -1.58 -7.01
C SER A 388 -8.73 -2.17 -7.82
N CYS A 389 -9.89 -1.54 -7.72
CA CYS A 389 -11.00 -1.76 -8.62
C CYS A 389 -11.45 -0.41 -9.18
N VAL A 390 -11.66 -0.34 -10.50
CA VAL A 390 -12.21 0.85 -11.15
C VAL A 390 -13.57 0.48 -11.74
N VAL A 391 -14.59 1.26 -11.38
CA VAL A 391 -15.96 1.03 -11.84
C VAL A 391 -16.59 2.33 -12.33
N SER A 392 -17.41 2.27 -13.37
CA SER A 392 -18.14 3.44 -13.84
C SER A 392 -19.43 3.69 -13.05
N LEU A 393 -19.88 4.95 -13.00
CA LEU A 393 -21.16 5.32 -12.42
C LEU A 393 -22.33 4.59 -13.12
N GLY A 394 -22.21 4.37 -14.43
CA GLY A 394 -23.16 3.57 -15.22
C GLY A 394 -23.30 2.14 -14.70
N HIS A 395 -22.19 1.44 -14.44
CA HIS A 395 -22.23 0.08 -13.90
C HIS A 395 -22.77 0.03 -12.47
N LEU A 396 -22.39 0.98 -11.61
CA LEU A 396 -22.95 1.10 -10.25
C LEU A 396 -24.48 1.27 -10.30
N LYS A 397 -24.99 2.09 -11.22
CA LYS A 397 -26.42 2.28 -11.43
C LYS A 397 -27.10 0.98 -11.88
N GLN A 398 -26.53 0.28 -12.86
CA GLN A 398 -27.05 -1.00 -13.36
C GLN A 398 -27.06 -2.10 -12.30
N ALA A 399 -26.06 -2.15 -11.42
CA ALA A 399 -25.98 -3.13 -10.36
C ALA A 399 -27.07 -2.93 -9.29
N GLY A 400 -27.61 -1.71 -9.16
CA GLY A 400 -28.74 -1.40 -8.27
C GLY A 400 -28.44 -0.34 -7.21
N LEU A 401 -27.33 0.40 -7.31
CA LEU A 401 -26.96 1.42 -6.31
C LEU A 401 -28.07 2.45 -6.11
N PHE A 402 -28.75 2.86 -7.19
CA PHE A 402 -29.81 3.88 -7.11
C PHE A 402 -31.15 3.29 -6.65
N GLN A 403 -31.31 1.97 -6.70
CA GLN A 403 -32.43 1.28 -6.06
C GLN A 403 -32.20 1.20 -4.55
N LEU A 404 -30.95 1.00 -4.12
CA LEU A 404 -30.56 1.02 -2.71
C LEU A 404 -30.63 2.43 -2.11
N TYR A 405 -30.22 3.44 -2.87
CA TYR A 405 -30.21 4.85 -2.48
C TYR A 405 -30.86 5.73 -3.56
N PRO A 406 -32.21 5.79 -3.60
CA PRO A 406 -32.95 6.63 -4.56
C PRO A 406 -32.61 8.12 -4.47
N GLU A 407 -32.07 8.57 -3.33
CA GLU A 407 -31.67 9.96 -3.11
C GLU A 407 -30.55 10.43 -4.06
N PHE A 408 -29.85 9.52 -4.74
CA PHE A 408 -28.89 9.89 -5.80
C PHE A 408 -29.57 10.27 -7.13
N GLU A 409 -30.81 9.85 -7.38
CA GLU A 409 -31.57 10.23 -8.60
C GLU A 409 -32.26 11.58 -8.50
N ASP A 410 -32.27 12.19 -7.32
CA ASP A 410 -32.88 13.50 -7.08
C ASP A 410 -32.20 14.59 -7.92
N ALA A 411 -32.92 15.09 -8.92
CA ALA A 411 -32.47 16.14 -9.82
C ALA A 411 -32.09 17.45 -9.10
N SER A 412 -32.67 17.73 -7.92
CA SER A 412 -32.32 18.91 -7.11
C SER A 412 -30.95 18.76 -6.42
N GLY A 413 -30.47 17.52 -6.31
CA GLY A 413 -29.17 17.14 -5.76
C GLY A 413 -28.06 17.05 -6.81
N SER A 414 -28.37 16.76 -8.08
CA SER A 414 -27.37 16.55 -9.13
C SER A 414 -26.49 17.78 -9.42
N GLY A 415 -27.00 19.00 -9.19
CA GLY A 415 -26.22 20.24 -9.30
C GLY A 415 -25.34 20.56 -8.08
N LYS A 416 -25.35 19.72 -7.03
CA LYS A 416 -24.67 19.98 -5.75
C LYS A 416 -23.71 18.84 -5.39
N TRP A 417 -22.52 19.21 -4.89
CA TRP A 417 -21.51 18.26 -4.42
C TRP A 417 -21.44 18.20 -2.89
N THR A 418 -20.54 18.96 -2.26
CA THR A 418 -20.29 18.94 -0.81
C THR A 418 -21.55 19.22 0.02
N LYS A 419 -22.36 20.21 -0.41
CA LYS A 419 -23.64 20.54 0.25
C LYS A 419 -24.67 19.41 0.15
N ARG A 420 -24.68 18.62 -0.94
CA ARG A 420 -25.59 17.48 -1.06
C ARG A 420 -25.17 16.36 -0.13
N VAL A 421 -23.87 16.06 -0.05
CA VAL A 421 -23.35 15.06 0.90
C VAL A 421 -23.69 15.43 2.34
N LEU A 422 -23.56 16.71 2.71
CA LEU A 422 -23.98 17.19 4.02
C LEU A 422 -25.47 16.92 4.29
N GLY A 423 -26.34 17.24 3.32
CA GLY A 423 -27.77 16.97 3.42
C GLY A 423 -28.11 15.48 3.51
N LEU A 424 -27.43 14.64 2.74
CA LEU A 424 -27.58 13.18 2.81
C LEU A 424 -27.19 12.65 4.19
N ARG A 425 -26.03 13.05 4.72
CA ARG A 425 -25.58 12.67 6.07
C ARG A 425 -26.57 13.11 7.15
N GLN A 426 -27.18 14.28 7.01
CA GLN A 426 -28.22 14.76 7.94
C GLN A 426 -29.50 13.92 7.83
N ASN A 427 -30.00 13.67 6.63
CA ASN A 427 -31.21 12.88 6.40
C ASN A 427 -31.04 11.42 6.84
N TRP A 428 -29.82 10.90 6.74
CA TRP A 428 -29.45 9.53 7.10
C TRP A 428 -28.84 9.41 8.50
N SER A 429 -29.04 10.42 9.35
CA SER A 429 -28.55 10.42 10.73
C SER A 429 -29.47 9.66 11.69
N ALA A 430 -30.78 9.64 11.43
CA ALA A 430 -31.75 8.91 12.23
C ALA A 430 -31.57 7.40 12.06
N GLU A 431 -31.63 6.67 13.18
CA GLU A 431 -31.51 5.22 13.20
C GLU A 431 -32.67 4.55 12.43
N GLN A 432 -32.35 3.58 11.58
CA GLN A 432 -33.28 2.89 10.69
C GLN A 432 -33.03 1.37 10.73
N CYS A 433 -34.09 0.57 10.58
CA CYS A 433 -33.93 -0.87 10.38
C CYS A 433 -33.38 -1.15 8.98
N THR A 434 -32.63 -2.23 8.83
CA THR A 434 -32.19 -2.73 7.53
C THR A 434 -33.19 -3.74 7.00
N THR A 435 -33.41 -3.74 5.70
CA THR A 435 -34.25 -4.74 5.05
C THR A 435 -33.39 -5.76 4.30
N ASP A 436 -33.91 -6.97 4.13
CA ASP A 436 -33.26 -8.01 3.33
C ASP A 436 -32.98 -7.56 1.90
N GLN A 437 -33.87 -6.75 1.32
CA GLN A 437 -33.70 -6.20 -0.01
C GLN A 437 -32.51 -5.24 -0.06
N GLU A 438 -32.30 -4.41 0.96
CA GLU A 438 -31.13 -3.53 1.03
C GLU A 438 -29.83 -4.31 1.15
N ILE A 439 -29.80 -5.37 1.96
CA ILE A 439 -28.62 -6.27 2.08
C ILE A 439 -28.32 -6.92 0.73
N GLN A 440 -29.34 -7.46 0.05
CA GLN A 440 -29.19 -8.08 -1.26
C GLN A 440 -28.68 -7.09 -2.31
N LEU A 441 -29.21 -5.86 -2.35
CA LEU A 441 -28.76 -4.82 -3.26
C LEU A 441 -27.33 -4.37 -2.97
N ALA A 442 -26.99 -4.15 -1.69
CA ALA A 442 -25.63 -3.77 -1.30
C ALA A 442 -24.62 -4.86 -1.67
N PHE A 443 -24.94 -6.12 -1.39
CA PHE A 443 -24.10 -7.25 -1.74
C PHE A 443 -23.96 -7.42 -3.25
N LYS A 444 -25.05 -7.26 -4.01
CA LYS A 444 -25.02 -7.31 -5.48
C LYS A 444 -24.13 -6.21 -6.05
N VAL A 445 -24.28 -4.97 -5.58
CA VAL A 445 -23.41 -3.86 -6.01
C VAL A 445 -21.96 -4.17 -5.68
N ALA A 446 -21.65 -4.64 -4.47
CA ALA A 446 -20.29 -5.03 -4.09
C ALA A 446 -19.71 -6.12 -5.01
N TYR A 447 -20.46 -7.20 -5.23
CA TYR A 447 -20.04 -8.34 -6.03
C TYR A 447 -19.85 -8.00 -7.51
N ASP A 448 -20.81 -7.28 -8.12
CA ASP A 448 -20.79 -6.96 -9.54
C ASP A 448 -19.79 -5.84 -9.89
N CYS A 449 -19.59 -4.87 -8.98
CA CYS A 449 -18.84 -3.64 -9.27
C CYS A 449 -17.44 -3.60 -8.67
N PHE A 450 -17.17 -4.35 -7.59
CA PHE A 450 -15.92 -4.26 -6.83
C PHE A 450 -15.21 -5.62 -6.73
N THR A 451 -15.04 -6.26 -7.88
CA THR A 451 -14.60 -7.68 -8.00
C THR A 451 -13.23 -8.01 -7.42
N GLN A 452 -12.40 -7.01 -7.15
CA GLN A 452 -11.06 -7.19 -6.56
C GLN A 452 -11.08 -7.17 -5.03
N PHE A 453 -12.24 -6.94 -4.41
CA PHE A 453 -12.40 -6.87 -2.96
C PHE A 453 -13.41 -7.90 -2.46
N GLU A 454 -13.31 -8.22 -1.17
CA GLU A 454 -14.31 -9.06 -0.52
C GLU A 454 -15.68 -8.36 -0.56
N PRO A 455 -16.72 -8.99 -1.15
CA PRO A 455 -18.03 -8.34 -1.32
C PRO A 455 -18.66 -7.89 -0.01
N ILE A 456 -18.39 -8.60 1.09
CA ILE A 456 -18.91 -8.26 2.42
C ILE A 456 -18.34 -6.93 2.93
N ASP A 457 -17.09 -6.59 2.61
CA ASP A 457 -16.45 -5.35 3.05
C ASP A 457 -17.09 -4.15 2.35
N ILE A 458 -17.24 -4.22 1.02
CA ILE A 458 -17.86 -3.16 0.24
C ILE A 458 -19.35 -3.04 0.53
N ALA A 459 -20.06 -4.16 0.71
CA ALA A 459 -21.46 -4.15 1.12
C ALA A 459 -21.64 -3.47 2.49
N SER A 460 -20.72 -3.71 3.42
CA SER A 460 -20.72 -3.03 4.73
C SER A 460 -20.53 -1.52 4.59
N ILE A 461 -19.59 -1.06 3.73
CA ILE A 461 -19.41 0.37 3.42
C ILE A 461 -20.70 0.96 2.84
N LEU A 462 -21.35 0.26 1.91
CA LEU A 462 -22.58 0.73 1.28
C LEU A 462 -23.71 0.84 2.31
N LEU A 463 -23.90 -0.16 3.17
CA LEU A 463 -24.96 -0.16 4.17
C LEU A 463 -24.77 0.95 5.21
N THR A 464 -23.53 1.29 5.57
CA THR A 464 -23.23 2.28 6.63
C THR A 464 -23.42 3.74 6.22
N PHE A 465 -23.81 4.01 4.97
CA PHE A 465 -24.26 5.35 4.54
C PHE A 465 -25.43 5.82 5.41
N LYS A 466 -26.35 4.92 5.75
CA LYS A 466 -27.46 5.16 6.68
C LYS A 466 -27.08 4.75 8.09
N ASN A 467 -27.64 5.45 9.08
CA ASN A 467 -27.55 5.02 10.47
C ASN A 467 -28.47 3.82 10.64
N ARG A 468 -27.91 2.61 10.55
CA ARG A 468 -28.67 1.37 10.69
C ARG A 468 -28.62 0.90 12.14
N LYS A 469 -29.68 0.20 12.58
CA LYS A 469 -29.65 -0.51 13.85
C LYS A 469 -28.46 -1.47 13.83
N GLY A 470 -27.56 -1.27 14.79
CA GLY A 470 -26.41 -2.14 14.97
C GLY A 470 -26.81 -3.48 15.59
N PRO A 471 -25.88 -4.43 15.69
CA PRO A 471 -26.17 -5.75 16.22
C PRO A 471 -26.75 -5.64 17.63
N ARG A 472 -27.68 -6.54 18.01
CA ARG A 472 -28.20 -6.71 19.39
C ARG A 472 -27.12 -7.12 20.43
N LEU A 473 -25.85 -7.09 20.05
CA LEU A 473 -24.72 -7.34 20.93
C LEU A 473 -24.59 -6.16 21.90
N ASN A 474 -24.57 -6.47 23.20
CA ASN A 474 -24.49 -5.49 24.29
C ASN A 474 -23.52 -4.34 23.97
N PRO A 475 -24.01 -3.10 23.75
CA PRO A 475 -23.17 -1.95 23.40
C PRO A 475 -22.06 -1.71 24.42
N ILE A 476 -22.26 -2.14 25.66
CA ILE A 476 -21.35 -1.99 26.80
C ILE A 476 -20.08 -2.86 26.65
N LYS A 477 -20.15 -4.05 26.03
CA LYS A 477 -18.95 -4.90 25.83
C LYS A 477 -18.13 -4.54 24.58
N ILE A 478 -18.77 -3.98 23.55
CA ILE A 478 -18.12 -3.49 22.33
C ILE A 478 -17.53 -2.09 22.60
N SER A 479 -18.29 -1.19 23.23
CA SER A 479 -17.84 0.13 23.69
C SER A 479 -16.51 0.08 24.43
N ASP A 480 -16.39 -0.76 25.46
CA ASP A 480 -15.28 -0.64 26.40
C ASP A 480 -14.01 -1.38 25.93
N HIS A 481 -14.15 -2.36 25.03
CA HIS A 481 -13.02 -3.07 24.44
C HIS A 481 -12.47 -2.35 23.20
N PHE A 482 -13.31 -1.71 22.38
CA PHE A 482 -12.89 -1.04 21.14
C PHE A 482 -12.56 0.46 21.29
N LYS A 483 -13.03 1.13 22.35
CA LYS A 483 -12.66 2.54 22.62
C LYS A 483 -11.17 2.75 22.92
N LYS A 484 -10.44 1.71 23.35
CA LYS A 484 -9.00 1.81 23.63
C LYS A 484 -8.10 1.76 22.36
N GLN A 485 -8.65 1.34 21.21
CA GLN A 485 -7.92 1.20 19.93
C GLN A 485 -8.59 1.94 18.78
N TRP A 486 -9.36 2.98 19.09
CA TRP A 486 -10.08 3.78 18.10
C TRP A 486 -9.10 4.51 17.16
N PRO A 487 -9.05 4.19 15.85
CA PRO A 487 -8.14 4.88 14.96
C PRO A 487 -8.69 6.27 14.61
N LYS A 488 -7.82 7.29 14.66
CA LYS A 488 -8.22 8.69 14.40
C LYS A 488 -8.86 8.91 13.03
N TRP A 489 -8.48 8.13 12.02
CA TRP A 489 -9.09 8.24 10.68
C TRP A 489 -10.56 7.82 10.66
N ALA A 490 -11.01 6.98 11.60
CA ALA A 490 -12.39 6.52 11.67
C ALA A 490 -13.31 7.53 12.37
N ASP A 491 -12.77 8.61 12.95
CA ASP A 491 -13.59 9.65 13.59
C ASP A 491 -14.60 10.26 12.61
N LYS A 492 -14.20 10.42 11.35
CA LYS A 492 -14.98 11.08 10.32
C LYS A 492 -14.58 10.61 8.92
N PRO A 493 -15.46 10.80 7.92
CA PRO A 493 -16.86 11.20 8.06
C PRO A 493 -17.73 10.12 8.74
N VAL A 494 -18.96 10.47 9.11
CA VAL A 494 -19.81 9.62 9.97
C VAL A 494 -20.05 8.22 9.39
N GLU A 495 -20.19 8.10 8.07
CA GLU A 495 -20.33 6.81 7.40
C GLU A 495 -19.05 5.95 7.46
N VAL A 496 -17.87 6.57 7.54
CA VAL A 496 -16.59 5.86 7.70
C VAL A 496 -16.43 5.36 9.12
N CYS A 497 -16.86 6.15 10.12
CA CYS A 497 -16.97 5.72 11.51
C CYS A 497 -17.86 4.48 11.66
N ARG A 498 -19.06 4.53 11.09
CA ARG A 498 -20.01 3.41 11.09
C ARG A 498 -19.43 2.18 10.37
N TYR A 499 -18.73 2.38 9.25
CA TYR A 499 -18.05 1.31 8.54
C TYR A 499 -16.99 0.63 9.41
N TRP A 500 -16.11 1.39 10.07
CA TRP A 500 -15.10 0.80 10.95
C TRP A 500 -15.73 -0.06 12.05
N ILE A 501 -16.80 0.44 12.69
CA ILE A 501 -17.56 -0.33 13.69
C ILE A 501 -18.14 -1.62 13.08
N ALA A 502 -18.70 -1.55 11.88
CA ALA A 502 -19.24 -2.71 11.18
C ALA A 502 -18.14 -3.72 10.81
N SER A 503 -16.98 -3.28 10.35
CA SER A 503 -15.83 -4.14 10.04
C SER A 503 -15.31 -4.87 11.27
N GLU A 504 -15.17 -4.18 12.40
CA GLU A 504 -14.79 -4.84 13.67
C GLU A 504 -15.82 -5.90 14.08
N ALA A 505 -17.12 -5.62 13.88
CA ALA A 505 -18.17 -6.60 14.11
C ALA A 505 -18.05 -7.80 13.17
N VAL A 506 -17.82 -7.59 11.86
CA VAL A 506 -17.58 -8.66 10.88
C VAL A 506 -16.38 -9.52 11.32
N SER A 507 -15.24 -8.90 11.65
CA SER A 507 -14.04 -9.62 12.10
C SER A 507 -14.26 -10.39 13.40
N TYR A 508 -15.10 -9.88 14.31
CA TYR A 508 -15.50 -10.60 15.51
C TYR A 508 -16.38 -11.82 15.19
N TYR A 509 -17.41 -11.66 14.36
CA TYR A 509 -18.27 -12.76 13.93
C TYR A 509 -17.52 -13.85 13.16
N ASN A 510 -16.60 -13.46 12.27
CA ASN A 510 -15.79 -14.41 11.50
C ASN A 510 -14.93 -15.29 12.43
N ARG A 511 -14.30 -14.67 13.46
CA ARG A 511 -13.55 -15.40 14.49
C ARG A 511 -14.40 -16.38 15.31
N LEU A 512 -15.69 -16.10 15.50
CA LEU A 512 -16.62 -17.02 16.16
C LEU A 512 -17.11 -18.15 15.24
N SER A 513 -17.24 -17.87 13.94
CA SER A 513 -17.76 -18.83 12.95
C SER A 513 -16.73 -19.83 12.42
N ASP A 514 -15.42 -19.58 12.59
CA ASP A 514 -14.36 -20.54 12.24
C ASP A 514 -14.45 -21.89 13.00
N ILE A 515 -15.40 -22.02 13.93
CA ILE A 515 -15.71 -23.27 14.64
C ILE A 515 -16.73 -24.16 13.86
N ARG A 516 -17.36 -23.71 12.76
CA ARG A 516 -18.32 -24.54 11.99
C ARG A 516 -18.29 -24.26 10.46
N ILE A 517 -17.95 -25.30 9.68
CA ILE A 517 -17.70 -25.21 8.22
C ILE A 517 -18.98 -25.21 7.35
N SER A 518 -18.86 -24.49 6.23
CA SER A 518 -19.44 -24.69 4.88
C SER A 518 -20.86 -24.20 4.54
N ARG A 519 -20.98 -22.89 4.26
CA ARG A 519 -21.69 -22.30 3.07
C ARG A 519 -21.38 -20.80 2.98
N VAL A 520 -20.35 -20.42 2.23
CA VAL A 520 -19.77 -19.05 2.22
C VAL A 520 -20.78 -17.96 1.83
N LEU A 521 -21.59 -18.16 0.79
CA LEU A 521 -22.57 -17.15 0.34
C LEU A 521 -23.74 -16.97 1.31
N LEU A 522 -24.25 -18.05 1.88
CA LEU A 522 -25.31 -18.00 2.90
C LEU A 522 -24.78 -17.37 4.20
N GLN A 523 -23.49 -17.57 4.48
CA GLN A 523 -22.81 -17.02 5.64
C GLN A 523 -22.68 -15.50 5.54
N HIS A 524 -22.23 -14.93 4.42
CA HIS A 524 -22.08 -13.48 4.29
C HIS A 524 -23.40 -12.70 4.41
N HIS A 525 -24.47 -13.17 3.76
CA HIS A 525 -25.79 -12.55 3.89
C HIS A 525 -26.31 -12.63 5.34
N LYS A 526 -26.08 -13.76 6.01
CA LYS A 526 -26.45 -13.94 7.42
C LYS A 526 -25.62 -13.05 8.34
N THR A 527 -24.31 -12.93 8.12
CA THR A 527 -23.42 -12.05 8.88
C THR A 527 -23.86 -10.59 8.74
N LEU A 528 -24.14 -10.13 7.52
CA LEU A 528 -24.64 -8.76 7.30
C LEU A 528 -25.99 -8.55 8.01
N ARG A 529 -26.89 -9.54 7.97
CA ARG A 529 -28.15 -9.48 8.72
C ARG A 529 -27.92 -9.37 10.23
N GLU A 530 -27.03 -10.18 10.79
CA GLU A 530 -26.70 -10.15 12.23
C GLU A 530 -26.04 -8.83 12.69
N ILE A 531 -25.42 -8.10 11.77
CA ILE A 531 -24.76 -6.81 12.04
C ILE A 531 -25.73 -5.63 11.87
N PHE A 532 -26.70 -5.72 10.95
CA PHE A 532 -27.53 -4.59 10.54
C PHE A 532 -29.04 -4.73 10.86
N ASP A 533 -29.47 -5.83 11.49
CA ASP A 533 -30.82 -6.07 12.05
C ASP A 533 -30.80 -6.21 13.59
#